data_AF-A0A1F9C5T9-F1
#
_entry.id   AF-A0A1F9C5T9-F1
#
_cell.length_a   1.000
_cell.length_b   1.000
_cell.length_c   1.000
_cell.angle_alpha   90.00
_cell.angle_beta   90.00
_cell.angle_gamma   90.00
#
_symmetry.space_group_name_H-M   'P 1'
#
loop_
_entity.id
_entity.type
_entity.pdbx_description
1 polymer ?
#
loop_
_entity_poly.entity_id
_entity_poly.type
_entity_poly.pdbx_seq_one_letter_code
_entity_poly.pdbx_strand_id
1 'polypeptide(L)' 'MGTVQMARVNLIVDKARIGKLRKLLGTHSDSETVRAAVEHRLASLQALDALRRLQAIGKLEDVFSRDVRTKG' A
#
# COMPACT_ATOMS: atom_id res chain seq x y z
N MET A 1 -16.76 -12.59 14.08
CA MET A 1 -16.32 -11.62 13.06
C MET A 1 -16.44 -10.24 13.68
N GLY A 2 -15.32 -9.58 13.96
CA GLY A 2 -15.33 -8.28 14.65
C GLY A 2 -16.05 -7.24 13.82
N THR A 3 -17.01 -6.53 14.41
CA THR A 3 -17.74 -5.45 13.75
C THR A 3 -16.75 -4.32 13.46
N VAL A 4 -16.48 -4.05 12.18
CA VAL A 4 -15.70 -2.88 11.77
C VAL A 4 -16.49 -1.65 12.18
N GLN A 5 -16.00 -0.89 13.16
CA GLN A 5 -16.67 0.31 13.65
C GLN A 5 -16.54 1.40 12.59
N MET A 6 -17.57 1.57 11.77
CA MET A 6 -17.57 2.52 10.66
C MET A 6 -18.01 3.90 11.15
N ALA A 7 -17.11 4.88 11.10
CA ALA A 7 -17.45 6.28 11.27
C ALA A 7 -17.60 6.96 9.90
N ARG A 8 -18.68 7.73 9.71
CA ARG A 8 -18.85 8.55 8.51
C ARG A 8 -18.10 9.87 8.71
N VAL A 9 -17.13 10.13 7.84
CA VAL A 9 -16.33 11.35 7.85
C VAL A 9 -16.50 12.06 6.51
N ASN A 10 -16.63 13.39 6.55
CA ASN A 10 -16.63 14.22 5.34
C ASN A 10 -15.19 14.56 4.98
N LEU A 11 -14.79 14.27 3.74
CA LEU A 11 -13.43 14.51 3.24
C LEU A 11 -13.50 15.35 1.96
N ILE A 12 -12.63 16.35 1.86
CA ILE A 12 -12.43 17.08 0.60
C ILE A 12 -11.48 16.24 -0.26
N VAL A 13 -11.94 15.85 -1.44
CA VAL A 13 -11.17 15.00 -2.37
C VAL A 13 -11.21 15.57 -3.78
N ASP A 14 -10.11 15.38 -4.51
CA ASP A 14 -10.06 15.63 -5.95
C ASP A 14 -10.84 14.52 -6.69
N LYS A 15 -12.01 14.87 -7.23
CA LYS A 15 -12.92 13.94 -7.91
C LYS A 15 -12.28 13.27 -9.13
N ALA A 16 -11.37 13.95 -9.83
CA ALA A 16 -10.69 13.37 -10.99
C ALA A 16 -9.71 12.27 -10.56
N ARG A 17 -8.99 12.48 -9.45
CA ARG A 17 -8.09 11.46 -8.88
C ARG A 17 -8.86 10.27 -8.32
N ILE A 18 -9.98 10.50 -7.64
CA ILE A 18 -10.87 9.43 -7.17
C ILE A 18 -11.45 8.65 -8.36
N GLY A 19 -11.81 9.32 -9.46
CA GLY A 19 -12.23 8.66 -10.70
C GLY A 19 -11.17 7.73 -11.28
N LYS A 20 -9.89 8.15 -11.29
CA LYS A 20 -8.77 7.30 -11.72
C LYS A 20 -8.57 6.11 -10.77
N LEU A 21 -8.58 6.35 -9.46
CA LEU A 21 -8.45 5.30 -8.44
C LEU A 21 -9.58 4.29 -8.53
N ARG A 22 -10.81 4.73 -8.80
CA ARG A 22 -11.96 3.85 -8.96
C ARG A 22 -11.79 2.88 -10.12
N LYS A 23 -11.29 3.37 -11.26
CA LYS A 23 -10.99 2.52 -12.42
C LYS A 23 -9.87 1.52 -12.13
N LEU A 24 -8.84 1.94 -11.38
CA LEU A 24 -7.72 1.09 -11.01
C LEU A 24 -8.12 -0.01 -10.00
N LEU A 25 -8.96 0.33 -9.02
CA LEU A 25 -9.37 -0.56 -7.94
C LEU A 25 -10.66 -1.33 -8.25
N GLY A 26 -11.35 -1.01 -9.34
CA GLY A 26 -12.61 -1.66 -9.75
C GLY A 26 -13.78 -1.40 -8.79
N THR A 27 -13.76 -0.31 -8.04
CA THR A 27 -14.75 0.00 -6.99
C THR A 27 -16.00 0.68 -7.53
N HIS A 28 -17.10 0.62 -6.78
CA HIS A 28 -18.41 1.12 -7.21
C HIS A 28 -18.76 2.51 -6.66
N SER A 29 -18.14 2.94 -5.56
CA SER A 29 -18.38 4.26 -4.95
C SER A 29 -17.11 5.00 -4.54
N ASP A 30 -17.21 6.33 -4.36
CA ASP A 30 -16.08 7.16 -3.89
C ASP A 30 -15.62 6.72 -2.49
N SER A 31 -16.55 6.46 -1.58
CA SER A 31 -16.23 6.02 -0.22
C SER A 31 -15.55 4.65 -0.19
N GLU A 32 -15.99 3.73 -1.04
CA GLU A 32 -15.36 2.42 -1.22
C GLU A 32 -13.97 2.55 -1.84
N THR A 33 -13.82 3.41 -2.84
CA THR A 33 -12.53 3.71 -3.48
C THR A 33 -11.51 4.23 -2.46
N VAL A 34 -11.93 5.19 -1.63
CA VAL A 34 -11.06 5.75 -0.59
C VAL A 34 -10.69 4.68 0.45
N ARG A 35 -11.65 3.86 0.88
CA ARG A 35 -11.39 2.76 1.82
C ARG A 35 -10.38 1.75 1.26
N ALA A 36 -10.64 1.24 0.06
CA ALA A 36 -9.76 0.28 -0.60
C ALA A 36 -8.35 0.87 -0.79
N ALA A 37 -8.23 2.13 -1.20
CA ALA A 37 -6.94 2.79 -1.34
C ALA A 37 -6.15 2.87 -0.02
N VAL A 38 -6.83 3.17 1.09
CA VAL A 38 -6.22 3.20 2.42
C VAL A 38 -5.76 1.81 2.84
N GLU A 39 -6.60 0.79 2.68
CA GLU A 39 -6.26 -0.61 2.99
C GLU A 39 -5.05 -1.08 2.18
N HIS A 40 -5.04 -0.84 0.86
CA HIS A 40 -3.90 -1.16 0.00
C HIS A 40 -2.61 -0.47 0.45
N ARG A 41 -2.68 0.80 0.84
CA ARG A 41 -1.50 1.53 1.35
C ARG A 41 -0.99 0.94 2.66
N LEU A 42 -1.88 0.63 3.60
CA LEU A 42 -1.52 0.02 4.87
C LEU A 42 -0.88 -1.35 4.66
N ALA A 43 -1.48 -2.20 3.84
CA ALA A 43 -0.93 -3.51 3.48
C ALA A 43 0.45 -3.38 2.82
N SER A 44 0.63 -2.41 1.93
CA SER A 44 1.92 -2.16 1.26
C SER A 44 3.00 -1.72 2.24
N LEU A 45 2.66 -0.88 3.22
CA LEU A 45 3.60 -0.46 4.27
C LEU A 45 3.98 -1.63 5.18
N GLN A 46 3.00 -2.45 5.58
CA GLN A 46 3.26 -3.66 6.38
C GLN A 46 4.14 -4.66 5.64
N ALA A 47 3.90 -4.87 4.33
CA ALA A 47 4.72 -5.73 3.49
C ALA A 47 6.15 -5.20 3.38
N LEU A 48 6.32 -3.88 3.19
CA LEU A 48 7.63 -3.25 3.11
C LEU A 48 8.40 -3.34 4.45
N ASP A 49 7.72 -3.15 5.57
CA ASP A 49 8.30 -3.35 6.89
C ASP A 49 8.68 -4.82 7.13
N ALA A 50 7.86 -5.77 6.69
CA ALA A 50 8.19 -7.19 6.74
C ALA A 50 9.45 -7.51 5.92
N LEU A 51 9.55 -6.98 4.69
CA LEU A 51 10.74 -7.14 3.84
C LEU A 51 12.00 -6.55 4.50
N ARG A 52 11.90 -5.36 5.11
CA ARG A 52 13.00 -4.75 5.86
C ARG A 52 13.44 -5.60 7.05
N ARG A 53 12.49 -6.19 7.79
CA ARG A 53 12.80 -7.11 8.89
C ARG A 53 13.49 -8.37 8.39
N LEU A 54 13.05 -8.94 7.27
CA LEU A 54 13.68 -10.10 6.65
C LEU A 54 15.11 -9.81 6.16
N GLN A 55 15.35 -8.61 5.62
CA GLN A 55 16.69 -8.14 5.26
C GLN A 55 17.58 -7.98 6.50
N ALA A 56 17.05 -7.38 7.57
CA ALA A 56 17.80 -7.15 8.81
C ALA A 56 18.26 -8.46 9.51
N ILE A 57 17.47 -9.53 9.42
CA ILE A 57 17.83 -10.85 9.96
C ILE A 57 18.68 -11.70 8.99
N GLY A 58 19.16 -11.10 7.89
CA GLY A 58 20.01 -11.77 6.89
C GLY A 58 19.30 -12.85 6.07
N LYS A 59 17.96 -12.90 6.11
CA LYS A 59 17.15 -13.88 5.36
C LYS A 59 16.69 -13.38 4.00
N LEU A 60 16.94 -12.11 3.69
CA LEU A 60 16.67 -11.51 2.38
C LEU A 60 17.94 -10.81 1.92
N GLU A 61 18.59 -11.38 0.91
CA GLU A 61 19.80 -10.83 0.32
C GLU A 61 19.41 -9.97 -0.90
N ASP A 62 19.82 -8.71 -0.90
CA ASP A 62 19.63 -7.83 -2.05
C ASP A 62 20.63 -8.19 -3.15
N VAL A 63 20.16 -9.00 -4.10
CA VAL A 63 20.94 -9.46 -5.26
C VAL A 63 21.27 -8.35 -6.25
N PHE A 64 20.55 -7.21 -6.25
CA PHE A 64 20.85 -6.09 -7.14
C PHE A 64 22.00 -5.22 -6.62
N SER A 65 22.19 -5.17 -5.30
CA SER A 65 23.32 -4.46 -4.68
C SER A 65 24.65 -5.23 -4.79
N ARG A 66 24.61 -6.54 -5.09
CA ARG A 66 25.83 -7.38 -5.20
C ARG A 66 26.69 -7.03 -6.42
N ASP A 67 26.08 -6.72 -7.56
CA ASP A 67 26.81 -6.43 -8.80
C ASP A 67 27.52 -5.08 -8.81
N VAL A 68 27.17 -4.16 -7.90
CA VAL A 68 27.78 -2.83 -7.84
C VAL A 68 29.15 -2.85 -7.15
N ARG A 69 29.45 -3.86 -6.32
CA ARG A 69 30.74 -3.96 -5.59
C ARG A 69 31.83 -4.73 -6.30
N THR A 70 31.55 -5.43 -7.40
CA THR A 70 32.54 -6.19 -8.18
C THR A 70 33.20 -5.38 -9.29
N LYS A 71 32.89 -4.08 -9.40
CA LYS A 71 33.61 -3.12 -10.25
C LYS A 71 33.99 -1.87 -9.44
N GLY A 72 35.10 -1.96 -8.71
CA GLY A 72 35.71 -0.86 -7.97
C GLY A 72 37.01 -1.30 -7.33
#